data_AF-A0A3D5MKQ3-F1
#
_entry.id   AF-A0A3D5MKQ3-F1
#
_cell.length_a   1.000
_cell.length_b   1.000
_cell.length_c   1.000
_cell.angle_alpha   90.00
_cell.angle_beta   90.00
_cell.angle_gamma   90.00
#
_symmetry.space_group_name_H-M   'P 1'
#
loop_
_entity.id
_entity.type
_entity.pdbx_description
1 polymer ?
#
loop_
_entity_poly.entity_id
_entity_poly.type
_entity_poly.pdbx_seq_one_letter_code
_entity_poly.pdbx_strand_id
1 'polypeptide(L)'
;MRRRSGSGRPRACTISHCRPGCWPRPPAIPEEQELSRVMTRCRASFVKTSRPLAEGESDWPAYGDARAYLHFDDHPSARIETLNGYELHEKVVCRLRVAGNLAWL
;
A
#
# COMPACT_ATOMS: atom_id res chain seq x y z
N MET A 1 37.80 -8.77 32.27
CA MET A 1 36.80 -7.76 31.81
C MET A 1 36.08 -8.27 30.57
N ARG A 2 34.78 -8.60 30.65
CA ARG A 2 33.89 -8.67 29.47
C ARG A 2 32.48 -8.29 29.92
N ARG A 3 31.99 -7.14 29.42
CA ARG A 3 30.67 -6.59 29.74
C ARG A 3 29.56 -7.29 28.94
N ARG A 4 28.38 -7.34 29.56
CA ARG A 4 27.10 -7.91 29.11
C ARG A 4 26.56 -7.28 27.81
N SER A 5 25.82 -8.05 27.03
CA SER A 5 24.54 -7.65 26.38
C SER A 5 23.90 -8.95 25.86
N GLY A 6 22.64 -9.32 26.10
CA GLY A 6 21.43 -8.53 26.25
C GLY A 6 20.44 -9.04 25.19
N SER A 7 19.99 -10.30 25.28
CA SER A 7 19.06 -10.91 24.34
C SER A 7 17.63 -10.42 24.57
N GLY A 8 17.33 -9.23 24.05
CA GLY A 8 15.96 -8.71 24.00
C GLY A 8 15.25 -9.24 22.76
N ARG A 9 14.24 -10.11 22.94
CA ARG A 9 13.26 -10.41 21.87
C ARG A 9 12.64 -9.09 21.38
N PRO A 10 12.50 -8.86 20.06
CA PRO A 10 11.86 -7.64 19.58
C PRO A 10 10.41 -7.61 20.08
N ARG A 11 10.08 -6.57 20.86
CA ARG A 11 8.74 -6.34 21.37
C ARG A 11 7.82 -6.02 20.20
N ALA A 12 6.68 -6.72 20.11
CA ALA A 12 5.66 -6.43 19.13
C ALA A 12 5.16 -4.98 19.31
N CYS A 13 5.09 -4.22 18.22
CA CYS A 13 4.54 -2.88 18.22
C CYS A 13 3.02 -2.96 18.25
N THR A 14 2.43 -2.57 19.37
CA THR A 14 1.01 -2.30 19.45
C THR A 14 0.75 -0.89 18.90
N ILE A 15 -0.37 -0.73 18.19
CA ILE A 15 -0.75 0.47 17.39
C ILE A 15 -0.60 1.81 18.15
N SER A 16 -0.70 1.82 19.47
CA SER A 16 -0.70 3.03 20.29
C SER A 16 0.68 3.68 20.50
N HIS A 17 1.79 3.08 20.06
CA HIS A 17 3.14 3.57 20.38
C HIS A 17 4.14 3.56 19.20
N CYS A 18 3.65 3.55 17.96
CA CYS A 18 4.49 3.55 16.76
C CYS A 18 5.21 4.90 16.54
N ARG A 19 6.23 5.18 17.36
CA ARG A 19 7.28 6.16 17.03
C ARG A 19 8.08 5.63 15.83
N PRO A 20 8.63 6.49 14.95
CA PRO A 20 9.36 6.06 13.74
C PRO A 20 10.46 5.01 13.98
N GLY A 21 11.09 4.99 15.17
CA GLY A 21 12.11 4.00 15.54
C GLY A 21 11.58 2.60 15.90
N CYS A 22 10.27 2.45 16.06
CA CYS A 22 9.61 1.18 16.35
C CYS A 22 8.91 0.59 15.12
N TRP A 23 8.99 1.24 13.96
CA TRP A 23 8.40 0.66 12.76
C TRP A 23 9.10 -0.65 12.40
N PRO A 24 8.33 -1.69 12.00
CA PRO A 24 8.93 -2.90 11.49
C PRO A 24 9.83 -2.52 10.32
N ARG A 25 11.09 -2.93 10.40
CA ARG A 25 12.02 -2.69 9.31
C ARG A 25 11.57 -3.56 8.14
N PRO A 26 11.40 -3.00 6.93
CA PRO A 26 11.11 -3.82 5.77
C PRO A 26 12.23 -4.87 5.60
N PRO A 27 11.88 -6.12 5.26
CA PRO A 27 12.86 -7.15 4.96
C PRO A 27 13.90 -6.68 3.93
N ALA A 28 15.16 -7.00 4.16
CA ALA A 28 16.25 -6.65 3.23
C ALA A 28 16.43 -7.72 2.14
N ILE A 29 15.33 -8.20 1.56
CA ILE A 29 15.37 -9.19 0.47
C ILE A 29 15.45 -8.50 -0.89
N PRO A 30 16.18 -9.06 -1.89
CA PRO A 30 16.38 -8.41 -3.19
C PRO A 30 15.07 -8.09 -3.91
N GLU A 31 14.06 -8.96 -3.82
CA GLU A 31 12.76 -8.81 -4.45
C GLU A 31 12.01 -7.58 -3.92
N GLU A 32 11.93 -7.39 -2.60
CA GLU A 32 11.29 -6.21 -2.01
C GLU A 32 12.04 -4.90 -2.30
N GLN A 33 13.36 -4.96 -2.40
CA GLN A 33 14.16 -3.80 -2.80
C GLN A 33 13.86 -3.39 -4.23
N GLU A 34 13.72 -4.36 -5.13
CA GLU A 34 13.38 -4.10 -6.52
C GLU A 34 11.94 -3.59 -6.66
N LEU A 35 10.97 -4.20 -5.98
CA LEU A 35 9.60 -3.70 -5.91
C LEU A 35 9.55 -2.24 -5.42
N SER A 36 10.31 -1.91 -4.37
CA SER A 36 10.39 -0.55 -3.82
C SER A 36 10.97 0.45 -4.84
N ARG A 37 11.97 0.04 -5.63
CA ARG A 37 12.56 0.86 -6.70
C ARG A 37 11.55 1.11 -7.81
N VAL A 38 10.84 0.07 -8.23
CA VAL A 38 9.83 0.13 -9.27
C VAL A 38 8.66 1.04 -8.85
N MET A 39 8.13 0.88 -7.64
CA MET A 39 7.11 1.78 -7.08
C MET A 39 7.56 3.25 -7.10
N THR A 40 8.81 3.50 -6.72
CA THR A 40 9.38 4.87 -6.70
C THR A 40 9.47 5.45 -8.10
N ARG A 41 9.93 4.66 -9.09
CA ARG A 41 10.02 5.07 -10.50
C ARG A 41 8.64 5.34 -11.09
N CYS A 42 7.68 4.44 -10.89
CA CYS A 42 6.30 4.58 -11.35
C CYS A 42 5.68 5.89 -10.83
N ARG A 43 5.84 6.18 -9.52
CA ARG A 43 5.37 7.42 -8.92
C ARG A 43 6.10 8.65 -9.48
N ALA A 44 7.41 8.57 -9.68
CA ALA A 44 8.19 9.66 -10.25
C ALA A 44 7.77 9.98 -11.71
N SER A 45 7.50 8.96 -12.52
CA SER A 45 6.96 9.11 -13.87
C SER A 45 5.57 9.76 -13.83
N PHE A 46 4.69 9.29 -12.94
CA PHE A 46 3.37 9.90 -12.77
C PHE A 46 3.44 11.40 -12.45
N VAL A 47 4.33 11.81 -11.54
CA VAL A 47 4.51 13.24 -11.21
C VAL A 47 5.01 14.05 -12.42
N LYS A 48 5.82 13.46 -13.30
CA LYS A 48 6.39 14.14 -14.48
C LYS A 48 5.44 14.23 -15.66
N THR A 49 4.75 13.14 -15.99
CA THR A 49 4.01 13.00 -17.25
C THR A 49 2.52 12.81 -17.05
N SER A 50 2.06 12.74 -15.80
CA SER A 50 0.70 12.30 -15.43
C SER A 50 0.37 10.89 -15.93
N ARG A 51 1.37 10.15 -16.40
CA ARG A 51 1.27 8.76 -16.85
C ARG A 51 2.26 7.91 -16.05
N PRO A 52 1.76 6.96 -15.24
CA PRO A 52 2.60 6.06 -14.47
C PRO A 52 3.19 5.00 -15.42
N LEU A 53 4.34 5.33 -16.02
CA LEU A 53 5.09 4.43 -16.90
C LEU A 53 6.43 4.08 -16.24
N ALA A 54 6.70 2.79 -16.07
CA ALA A 54 8.03 2.28 -15.76
C ALA A 54 8.59 1.55 -16.99
N GLU A 55 9.88 1.72 -17.31
CA GLU A 55 10.52 0.99 -18.41
C GLU A 55 10.35 -0.53 -18.23
N GLY A 56 9.70 -1.19 -19.19
CA GLY A 56 9.44 -2.63 -19.15
C GLY A 56 8.08 -3.06 -18.61
N GLU A 57 7.24 -2.12 -18.14
CA GLU A 57 5.91 -2.43 -17.60
C GLU A 57 4.76 -2.00 -18.52
N SER A 58 3.64 -2.72 -18.41
CA SER A 58 2.44 -2.48 -19.21
C SER A 58 1.87 -1.08 -18.96
N ASP A 59 1.42 -0.43 -20.04
CA ASP A 59 0.73 0.84 -19.98
C ASP A 59 -0.50 0.74 -19.06
N TRP A 60 -0.57 1.60 -18.04
CA TRP A 60 -1.70 1.63 -17.11
C TRP A 60 -2.72 2.66 -17.62
N PRO A 61 -3.88 2.23 -18.15
CA PRO A 61 -4.91 3.15 -18.60
C PRO A 61 -5.50 3.94 -17.41
N ALA A 62 -5.98 5.15 -17.70
CA ALA A 62 -6.63 5.98 -16.70
C ALA A 62 -7.84 5.27 -16.06
N TYR A 63 -8.06 5.55 -14.77
CA TYR A 63 -9.24 5.05 -14.08
C TYR A 63 -10.50 5.68 -14.71
N GLY A 64 -11.42 4.84 -15.18
CA GLY A 64 -12.64 5.23 -15.87
C GLY A 64 -13.68 4.11 -15.79
N ASP A 65 -14.50 3.93 -16.83
CA ASP A 65 -15.55 2.90 -16.83
C ASP A 65 -15.01 1.49 -16.68
N ALA A 66 -13.82 1.22 -17.23
CA ALA A 66 -13.11 -0.05 -17.07
C ALA A 66 -12.56 -0.25 -15.64
N ARG A 67 -12.59 0.78 -14.78
CA ARG A 67 -12.08 0.74 -13.40
C ARG A 67 -10.68 0.14 -13.28
N ALA A 68 -9.80 0.49 -14.24
CA ALA A 68 -8.47 -0.05 -14.32
C ALA A 68 -7.60 0.45 -13.15
N TYR A 69 -6.89 -0.44 -12.48
CA TYR A 69 -6.05 -0.14 -11.34
C TYR A 69 -4.69 -0.85 -11.44
N LEU A 70 -3.70 -0.28 -10.78
CA LEU A 70 -2.38 -0.89 -10.64
C LEU A 70 -2.34 -1.76 -9.39
N HIS A 71 -2.08 -3.05 -9.57
CA HIS A 71 -1.90 -4.01 -8.50
C HIS A 71 -0.41 -4.22 -8.25
N PHE A 72 0.09 -3.76 -7.10
CA PHE A 72 1.44 -4.04 -6.63
C PHE A 72 1.43 -5.32 -5.79
N ASP A 73 2.02 -6.38 -6.34
CA ASP A 73 2.28 -7.64 -5.66
C ASP A 73 3.78 -7.96 -5.83
N ASP A 74 4.17 -9.19 -6.14
CA ASP A 74 5.54 -9.52 -6.58
C ASP A 74 6.03 -8.63 -7.73
N HIS A 75 5.14 -8.37 -8.70
CA HIS A 75 5.37 -7.46 -9.82
C HIS A 75 4.16 -6.53 -10.02
N PRO A 76 4.37 -5.27 -10.41
CA PRO A 76 3.27 -4.37 -10.75
C PRO A 76 2.52 -4.89 -11.98
N SER A 77 1.20 -5.01 -11.86
CA SER A 77 0.33 -5.42 -12.95
C SER A 77 -0.88 -4.50 -13.07
N ALA A 78 -1.12 -3.99 -14.27
CA ALA A 78 -2.37 -3.30 -14.57
C ALA A 78 -3.50 -4.33 -14.62
N ARG A 79 -4.55 -4.12 -13.84
CA ARG A 79 -5.73 -4.99 -13.78
C ARG A 79 -7.00 -4.18 -14.01
N ILE A 80 -8.01 -4.87 -14.49
CA ILE A 80 -9.35 -4.36 -14.77
C ILE A 80 -10.30 -5.12 -13.83
N GLU A 81 -11.32 -4.43 -13.32
CA GLU A 81 -12.26 -4.94 -12.30
C GLU A 81 -11.63 -5.27 -10.95
N THR A 82 -11.89 -4.42 -9.95
CA THR A 82 -11.55 -4.72 -8.55
C THR A 82 -12.37 -5.93 -8.08
N LEU A 83 -11.69 -6.99 -7.67
CA LEU A 83 -12.27 -8.25 -7.14
C LEU A 83 -13.10 -8.06 -5.85
N ASN A 84 -13.14 -6.85 -5.33
CA ASN A 84 -13.59 -6.50 -3.99
C ASN A 84 -14.92 -5.75 -4.13
N GLY A 85 -15.98 -6.26 -3.47
CA GLY A 85 -17.34 -5.72 -3.44
C GLY A 85 -17.46 -4.38 -2.71
N TYR A 86 -16.71 -3.38 -3.15
CA TYR A 86 -16.78 -2.00 -2.65
C TYR A 86 -18.20 -1.46 -2.77
N GLU A 87 -18.98 -1.86 -3.77
CA GLU A 87 -20.40 -1.46 -3.88
C GLU A 87 -21.22 -1.90 -2.67
N LEU A 88 -20.92 -3.07 -2.10
CA LEU A 88 -21.58 -3.52 -0.88
C LEU A 88 -21.16 -2.65 0.30
N HIS A 89 -19.86 -2.35 0.43
CA HIS A 89 -19.34 -1.50 1.49
C HIS A 89 -19.94 -0.08 1.42
N GLU A 90 -20.01 0.50 0.23
CA GLU A 90 -20.65 1.79 -0.02
C GLU A 90 -22.12 1.79 0.40
N LYS A 91 -22.89 0.74 0.07
CA LYS A 91 -24.28 0.60 0.52
C LYS A 91 -24.39 0.56 2.04
N VAL A 92 -23.48 -0.13 2.73
CA VAL A 92 -23.46 -0.21 4.19
C VAL A 92 -23.11 1.15 4.81
N VAL A 93 -22.06 1.81 4.32
CA VAL A 93 -21.62 3.13 4.82
C VAL A 93 -22.71 4.18 4.58
N CYS A 94 -23.34 4.19 3.41
CA CYS A 94 -24.45 5.11 3.11
C CYS A 94 -25.63 4.92 4.06
N ARG A 95 -26.01 3.67 4.37
CA ARG A 95 -27.06 3.36 5.35
C ARG A 95 -26.71 3.88 6.74
N LEU A 96 -25.47 3.64 7.18
CA LEU A 96 -24.98 4.11 8.48
C LEU A 96 -24.93 5.63 8.56
N ARG A 97 -24.54 6.31 7.47
CA ARG A 97 -24.52 7.76 7.37
C ARG A 97 -25.90 8.38 7.53
N VAL A 98 -26.90 7.85 6.83
CA VAL A 98 -28.29 8.31 6.93
C VAL A 98 -28.86 8.05 8.33
N ALA A 99 -28.48 6.94 8.96
CA ALA A 99 -28.90 6.61 10.32
C ALA A 99 -28.17 7.43 11.42
N GLY A 100 -27.15 8.23 11.06
CA GLY A 100 -26.33 8.97 12.03
C GLY A 100 -25.41 8.10 12.90
N ASN A 101 -25.18 6.84 12.50
CA ASN A 101 -24.42 5.85 13.29
C ASN A 101 -22.96 5.70 12.81
N LEU A 102 -22.40 6.73 12.16
CA LEU A 102 -20.98 6.74 11.82
C LEU A 102 -20.18 7.23 13.03
N ALA A 103 -19.27 6.40 13.54
CA ALA A 103 -18.48 6.68 14.73
C ALA A 103 -17.48 7.86 14.58
N TRP A 104 -17.30 8.38 13.37
CA TRP A 104 -16.30 9.40 13.01
C TRP A 104 -16.90 10.66 12.36
N LEU A 105 -18.23 10.84 12.42
CA LEU A 105 -18.91 12.06 11.98
C LEU A 105 -19.40 12.87 13.19
#